data_AF-A0A0Q4FW71-F1
#
_entry.id   AF-A0A0Q4FW71-F1
#
_cell.length_a   1.000
_cell.length_b   1.000
_cell.length_c   1.000
_cell.angle_alpha   90.00
_cell.angle_beta   90.00
_cell.angle_gamma   90.00
#
_symmetry.space_group_name_H-M   'P 1'
#
loop_
_entity.id
_entity.type
_entity.pdbx_description
1 polymer ?
#
loop_
_entity_poly.entity_id
_entity_poly.type
_entity_poly.pdbx_seq_one_letter_code
_entity_poly.pdbx_strand_id
1 'polypeptide(L)'
;MDLIKTLLLTTLPIILTAVIGYTSWLYQREKEKRISIQNQLSDKKYQVYIKIINLFFGLFEDTILKKEETQKDIDSKMLEIIKELTIYGSDGALKQFSYWKRTSGNGNKTPAQGLKDFVDIIIALRKDMGHPSTKINYDDVLGMMITDYEKSKKELGL
;
A
#
# COMPACT_ATOMS: atom_id res chain seq x y z
N MET A 1 -20.92 63.11 12.35
CA MET A 1 -21.40 61.71 12.47
C MET A 1 -21.13 60.92 11.18
N ASP A 2 -21.20 61.55 9.99
CA ASP A 2 -20.97 60.86 8.71
C ASP A 2 -19.52 60.50 8.43
N LEU A 3 -18.55 61.34 8.80
CA LEU A 3 -17.11 61.04 8.65
C LEU A 3 -16.67 59.75 9.36
N ILE A 4 -17.17 59.51 10.58
CA ILE A 4 -16.86 58.31 11.37
C ILE A 4 -17.52 57.07 10.73
N LYS A 5 -18.75 57.20 10.22
CA LYS A 5 -19.43 56.11 9.51
C LYS A 5 -18.70 55.73 8.22
N THR A 6 -18.24 56.72 7.44
CA THR A 6 -17.49 56.48 6.20
C THR A 6 -16.12 55.85 6.46
N LEU A 7 -15.42 56.26 7.52
CA LEU A 7 -14.16 55.63 7.94
C LEU A 7 -14.35 54.18 8.40
N LEU A 8 -15.39 53.90 9.19
CA LEU A 8 -15.71 52.54 9.62
C LEU A 8 -16.12 51.64 8.43
N LEU A 9 -16.92 52.15 7.51
CA LEU A 9 -17.40 51.38 6.35
C LEU A 9 -16.28 51.02 5.37
N THR A 10 -15.23 51.83 5.28
CA THR A 10 -14.09 51.60 4.39
C THR A 10 -12.97 50.76 5.02
N THR A 11 -12.73 50.91 6.33
CA THR A 11 -11.66 50.18 7.03
C THR A 11 -12.07 48.76 7.47
N LEU A 12 -13.35 48.56 7.81
CA LEU A 12 -13.85 47.26 8.25
C LEU A 12 -13.67 46.15 7.19
N PRO A 13 -13.98 46.35 5.90
CA PRO A 13 -13.73 45.35 4.85
C PRO A 13 -12.24 45.02 4.66
N ILE A 14 -11.35 46.01 4.84
CA ILE A 14 -9.90 45.82 4.72
C ILE A 14 -9.40 44.90 5.83
N ILE A 15 -9.83 45.15 7.07
CA ILE A 15 -9.48 44.31 8.22
C ILE A 15 -10.04 42.90 8.04
N LEU A 16 -11.30 42.76 7.61
CA LEU A 16 -11.93 41.47 7.31
C LEU A 16 -11.13 40.70 6.25
N THR A 17 -10.74 41.34 5.15
CA THR A 17 -9.96 40.73 4.08
C THR A 17 -8.59 40.28 4.59
N ALA A 18 -7.93 41.09 5.42
CA ALA A 18 -6.64 40.74 6.03
C ALA A 18 -6.77 39.53 6.97
N VAL A 19 -7.82 39.47 7.78
CA VAL A 19 -8.09 38.32 8.68
C VAL A 19 -8.39 37.05 7.89
N ILE A 20 -9.20 37.14 6.84
CA ILE A 20 -9.51 36.00 5.97
C ILE A 20 -8.24 35.52 5.24
N GLY A 21 -7.43 36.43 4.72
CA GLY A 21 -6.17 36.11 4.07
C GLY A 21 -5.19 35.42 5.02
N TYR A 22 -5.03 35.95 6.25
CA TYR A 22 -4.14 35.39 7.26
C TYR A 22 -4.57 33.99 7.71
N THR A 23 -5.86 33.79 8.00
CA THR A 23 -6.40 32.49 8.40
C THR A 23 -6.32 31.45 7.28
N SER A 24 -6.58 31.87 6.03
CA SER A 24 -6.44 31.01 4.85
C SER A 24 -5.00 30.55 4.64
N TRP A 25 -4.03 31.46 4.80
CA TRP A 25 -2.60 31.14 4.72
C TRP A 25 -2.15 30.14 5.78
N LEU A 26 -2.61 30.32 7.03
CA LEU A 26 -2.30 29.38 8.12
C LEU A 26 -2.87 27.99 7.85
N TYR A 27 -4.12 27.90 7.40
CA TYR A 27 -4.76 26.63 7.05
C TYR A 27 -4.06 25.94 5.89
N GLN A 28 -3.71 26.70 4.84
CA GLN A 28 -3.02 26.19 3.67
C GLN A 28 -1.65 25.59 4.05
N ARG A 29 -0.88 26.26 4.91
CA ARG A 29 0.43 25.77 5.36
C ARG A 29 0.33 24.44 6.11
N GLU A 30 -0.67 24.28 6.95
CA GLU A 30 -0.90 23.04 7.69
C GLU A 30 -1.37 21.91 6.76
N LYS A 31 -2.23 22.24 5.79
CA LYS A 31 -2.68 21.30 4.76
C LYS A 31 -1.52 20.82 3.89
N GLU A 32 -0.65 21.71 3.44
CA GLU A 32 0.52 21.39 2.62
C GLU A 32 1.49 20.45 3.35
N LYS A 33 1.72 20.68 4.65
CA LYS A 33 2.51 19.76 5.48
C LYS A 33 1.90 18.37 5.53
N ARG A 34 0.58 18.27 5.76
CA ARG A 34 -0.13 16.99 5.81
C ARG A 34 -0.06 16.25 4.48
N ILE A 35 -0.27 16.96 3.37
CA ILE A 35 -0.17 16.39 2.02
C ILE A 35 1.27 15.92 1.76
N SER A 36 2.28 16.72 2.12
CA SER A 36 3.69 16.33 1.93
C SER A 36 4.03 15.05 2.71
N ILE A 37 3.60 14.96 3.97
CA ILE A 37 3.79 13.76 4.79
C ILE A 37 3.06 12.56 4.19
N GLN A 38 1.80 12.74 3.75
CA GLN A 38 1.03 11.67 3.12
C GLN A 38 1.67 11.20 1.81
N ASN A 39 2.19 12.11 0.99
CA ASN A 39 2.87 11.79 -0.26
C ASN A 39 4.17 11.01 0.01
N GLN A 40 4.99 11.45 0.97
CA GLN A 40 6.19 10.73 1.36
C GLN A 40 5.87 9.34 1.91
N LEU A 41 4.85 9.24 2.76
CA LEU A 41 4.39 7.95 3.29
C LEU A 41 3.89 7.04 2.15
N SER A 42 3.12 7.57 1.21
CA SER A 42 2.62 6.83 0.05
C SER A 42 3.76 6.32 -0.84
N ASP A 43 4.79 7.13 -1.08
CA ASP A 43 5.98 6.72 -1.83
C ASP A 43 6.72 5.58 -1.11
N LYS A 44 6.90 5.69 0.21
CA LYS A 44 7.51 4.61 1.00
C LYS A 44 6.69 3.34 0.99
N LYS A 45 5.37 3.43 1.17
CA LYS A 45 4.46 2.28 1.04
C LYS A 45 4.60 1.60 -0.31
N TYR A 46 4.56 2.38 -1.39
CA TYR A 46 4.74 1.87 -2.75
C TYR A 46 6.05 1.09 -2.91
N GLN A 47 7.18 1.65 -2.44
CA GLN A 47 8.48 0.99 -2.51
C GLN A 47 8.47 -0.37 -1.79
N VAL A 48 7.94 -0.44 -0.57
CA VAL A 48 7.84 -1.70 0.20
C VAL A 48 6.95 -2.71 -0.51
N TYR A 49 5.81 -2.25 -1.04
CA TYR A 49 4.81 -3.13 -1.63
C TYR A 49 5.32 -3.74 -2.93
N ILE A 50 6.06 -2.98 -3.74
CA ILE A 50 6.75 -3.51 -4.91
C ILE A 50 7.83 -4.52 -4.49
N LYS A 51 8.60 -4.29 -3.43
CA LYS A 51 9.57 -5.28 -2.92
C LYS A 51 8.90 -6.60 -2.52
N ILE A 52 7.76 -6.54 -1.84
CA ILE A 52 6.97 -7.73 -1.51
C ILE A 52 6.57 -8.48 -2.77
N ILE A 53 5.99 -7.77 -3.74
CA ILE A 53 5.50 -8.39 -4.98
C ILE A 53 6.66 -9.01 -5.76
N ASN A 54 7.79 -8.29 -5.89
CA ASN A 54 8.99 -8.78 -6.55
C ASN A 54 9.57 -10.03 -5.87
N LEU A 55 9.56 -10.09 -4.54
CA LEU A 55 9.96 -11.29 -3.81
C LEU A 55 9.10 -12.49 -4.23
N PHE A 56 7.78 -12.34 -4.26
CA PHE A 56 6.88 -13.42 -4.68
C PHE A 56 7.11 -13.84 -6.14
N PHE A 57 7.26 -12.88 -7.05
CA PHE A 57 7.59 -13.19 -8.45
C PHE A 57 8.94 -13.89 -8.56
N GLY A 58 9.95 -13.49 -7.80
CA GLY A 58 11.24 -14.18 -7.73
C GLY A 58 11.09 -15.63 -7.26
N LEU A 59 10.30 -15.88 -6.21
CA LEU A 59 10.02 -17.25 -5.75
C LEU A 59 9.30 -18.10 -6.82
N PHE A 60 8.39 -17.51 -7.60
CA PHE A 60 7.75 -18.19 -8.73
C PHE A 60 8.72 -18.44 -9.89
N GLU A 61 9.54 -17.46 -10.25
CA GLU A 61 10.56 -17.57 -11.29
C GLU A 61 11.62 -18.60 -10.93
N ASP A 62 12.08 -18.69 -9.70
CA ASP A 62 13.06 -19.70 -9.28
C ASP A 62 12.46 -21.12 -9.41
N THR A 63 11.17 -21.26 -9.11
CA THR A 63 10.44 -22.53 -9.25
C THR A 63 10.22 -22.92 -10.73
N ILE A 64 10.01 -21.94 -11.62
CA ILE A 64 9.67 -22.17 -13.03
C ILE A 64 10.91 -22.17 -13.95
N LEU A 65 11.87 -21.29 -13.70
CA LEU A 65 13.03 -20.99 -14.55
C LEU A 65 14.35 -21.58 -14.01
N LYS A 66 14.35 -22.21 -12.83
CA LYS A 66 15.56 -22.77 -12.17
C LYS A 66 16.71 -21.76 -12.04
N LYS A 67 16.40 -20.47 -11.95
CA LYS A 67 17.36 -19.50 -11.41
C LYS A 67 17.42 -19.79 -9.92
N GLU A 68 18.62 -20.00 -9.39
CA GLU A 68 18.81 -20.18 -7.96
C GLU A 68 19.15 -18.81 -7.38
N GLU A 69 18.16 -18.07 -6.85
CA GLU A 69 18.52 -17.10 -5.83
C GLU A 69 19.09 -17.85 -4.63
N THR A 70 20.23 -17.40 -4.12
CA THR A 70 20.79 -18.01 -2.92
C THR A 70 19.84 -17.73 -1.76
N GLN A 71 19.60 -18.72 -0.89
CA GLN A 71 18.75 -18.56 0.30
C GLN A 71 19.11 -17.31 1.13
N LYS A 72 20.39 -16.97 1.21
CA LYS A 72 20.89 -15.76 1.87
C LYS A 72 20.35 -14.46 1.27
N ASP A 73 20.15 -14.42 -0.04
CA ASP A 73 19.65 -13.25 -0.76
C ASP A 73 18.15 -13.04 -0.49
N ILE A 74 17.38 -14.14 -0.49
CA ILE A 74 15.98 -14.16 -0.08
C ILE A 74 15.83 -13.69 1.36
N ASP A 75 16.65 -14.20 2.28
CA ASP A 75 16.62 -13.82 3.69
C ASP A 75 16.92 -12.32 3.90
N SER A 76 17.88 -11.78 3.15
CA SER A 76 18.23 -10.36 3.17
C SER A 76 17.06 -9.48 2.70
N LYS A 77 16.45 -9.81 1.55
CA LYS A 77 15.26 -9.12 1.03
C LYS A 77 14.09 -9.20 2.01
N MET A 78 13.90 -10.37 2.62
CA MET A 78 12.86 -10.58 3.64
C MET A 78 13.06 -9.67 4.86
N LEU A 79 14.28 -9.55 5.38
CA LEU A 79 14.57 -8.66 6.51
C LEU A 79 14.33 -7.20 6.16
N GLU A 80 14.69 -6.77 4.95
CA GLU A 80 14.43 -5.42 4.46
C GLU A 80 12.92 -5.13 4.38
N ILE A 81 12.16 -6.04 3.78
CA ILE A 81 10.69 -5.95 3.69
C ILE A 81 10.09 -5.85 5.09
N ILE A 82 10.49 -6.69 6.04
CA ILE A 82 9.96 -6.67 7.41
C ILE A 82 10.22 -5.32 8.07
N LYS A 83 11.45 -4.80 7.95
CA LYS A 83 11.85 -3.51 8.53
C LYS A 83 10.95 -2.39 8.00
N GLU A 84 10.80 -2.31 6.69
CA GLU A 84 10.07 -1.21 6.07
C GLU A 84 8.54 -1.37 6.17
N LEU A 85 8.02 -2.59 6.06
CA LEU A 85 6.59 -2.88 6.19
C LEU A 85 6.08 -2.59 7.60
N THR A 86 6.90 -2.85 8.62
CA THR A 86 6.53 -2.55 10.02
C THR A 86 6.43 -1.04 10.27
N ILE A 87 7.22 -0.23 9.57
CA ILE A 87 7.25 1.23 9.75
C ILE A 87 6.17 1.91 8.89
N TYR A 88 6.06 1.52 7.63
CA TYR A 88 5.27 2.24 6.62
C TYR A 88 3.98 1.53 6.23
N GLY A 89 3.88 0.22 6.41
CA GLY A 89 2.70 -0.56 6.01
C GLY A 89 1.49 -0.30 6.89
N SER A 90 0.29 -0.46 6.33
CA SER A 90 -0.92 -0.50 7.16
C SER A 90 -1.05 -1.81 7.92
N ASP A 91 -1.88 -1.78 8.96
CA ASP A 91 -2.22 -2.95 9.77
C ASP A 91 -2.70 -4.13 8.94
N GLY A 92 -3.47 -3.88 7.88
CA GLY A 92 -3.97 -4.93 6.99
C GLY A 92 -2.84 -5.62 6.22
N ALA A 93 -1.96 -4.82 5.61
CA ALA A 93 -0.80 -5.33 4.89
C ALA A 93 0.17 -6.08 5.81
N LEU A 94 0.47 -5.50 6.98
CA LEU A 94 1.37 -6.11 7.97
C LEU A 94 0.82 -7.43 8.50
N LYS A 95 -0.48 -7.48 8.86
CA LYS A 95 -1.12 -8.70 9.35
C LYS A 95 -1.06 -9.80 8.29
N GLN A 96 -1.41 -9.50 7.05
CA GLN A 96 -1.44 -10.50 5.99
C GLN A 96 -0.05 -11.04 5.65
N PHE A 97 0.94 -10.15 5.53
CA PHE A 97 2.33 -10.56 5.31
C PHE A 97 2.89 -11.38 6.49
N SER A 98 2.59 -10.98 7.73
CA SER A 98 3.01 -11.72 8.93
C SER A 98 2.37 -13.11 9.02
N TYR A 99 1.13 -13.27 8.53
CA TYR A 99 0.43 -14.54 8.47
C TYR A 99 1.11 -15.46 7.46
N TRP A 100 1.36 -14.98 6.25
CA TRP A 100 2.09 -15.74 5.24
C TRP A 100 3.48 -16.16 5.73
N LYS A 101 4.29 -15.23 6.27
CA LYS A 101 5.65 -15.55 6.76
C LYS A 101 5.66 -16.65 7.82
N ARG A 102 4.70 -16.63 8.76
CA ARG A 102 4.62 -17.65 9.83
C ARG A 102 4.17 -19.01 9.34
N THR A 103 3.47 -19.05 8.20
CA THR A 103 2.81 -20.25 7.71
C THR A 103 3.49 -20.86 6.50
N SER A 104 4.31 -20.09 5.76
CA SER A 104 4.99 -20.54 4.54
C SER A 104 5.97 -21.71 4.78
N GLY A 105 6.58 -21.79 5.97
CA GLY A 105 7.46 -22.89 6.36
C GLY A 105 6.75 -24.12 6.95
N ASN A 106 5.41 -24.13 7.01
CA ASN A 106 4.67 -25.27 7.54
C ASN A 106 4.53 -26.35 6.45
N GLY A 107 5.14 -27.52 6.66
CA GLY A 107 5.13 -28.64 5.72
C GLY A 107 3.75 -29.21 5.38
N ASN A 108 2.70 -28.78 6.08
CA ASN A 108 1.32 -29.17 5.81
C ASN A 108 0.59 -28.24 4.82
N LYS A 109 1.21 -27.15 4.35
CA LYS A 109 0.57 -26.25 3.40
C LYS A 109 0.57 -26.81 1.98
N THR A 110 -0.59 -26.80 1.36
CA THR A 110 -0.70 -27.14 -0.06
C THR A 110 -0.23 -25.97 -0.93
N PRO A 111 0.26 -26.22 -2.16
CA PRO A 111 0.60 -25.16 -3.10
C PRO A 111 -0.55 -24.18 -3.36
N ALA A 112 -1.79 -24.69 -3.38
CA ALA A 112 -3.02 -23.92 -3.52
C ALA A 112 -3.21 -22.90 -2.38
N GLN A 113 -2.88 -23.28 -1.14
CA GLN A 113 -2.93 -22.38 0.00
C GLN A 113 -1.88 -21.28 -0.10
N GLY A 114 -0.66 -21.59 -0.58
CA GLY A 114 0.38 -20.59 -0.83
C GLY A 114 -0.03 -19.55 -1.87
N LEU A 115 -0.67 -19.99 -2.96
CA LEU A 115 -1.24 -19.08 -3.97
C LEU A 115 -2.36 -18.20 -3.40
N LYS A 116 -3.24 -18.77 -2.57
CA LYS A 116 -4.28 -18.00 -1.88
C LYS A 116 -3.68 -16.96 -0.94
N ASP A 117 -2.67 -17.30 -0.14
CA ASP A 117 -2.00 -16.33 0.74
C ASP A 117 -1.38 -15.18 -0.05
N PHE A 118 -0.78 -15.47 -1.21
CA PHE A 118 -0.20 -14.44 -2.07
C PHE A 118 -1.26 -13.46 -2.60
N VAL A 119 -2.39 -13.98 -3.08
CA VAL A 119 -3.50 -13.12 -3.52
C VAL A 119 -4.06 -12.30 -2.36
N ASP A 120 -4.18 -12.88 -1.17
CA ASP A 120 -4.65 -12.15 0.01
C ASP A 120 -3.73 -10.97 0.34
N ILE A 121 -2.41 -11.16 0.20
CA ILE A 121 -1.43 -10.07 0.34
C ILE A 121 -1.73 -8.99 -0.70
N ILE A 122 -1.86 -9.35 -1.99
CA ILE A 122 -2.19 -8.37 -3.05
C ILE A 122 -3.46 -7.59 -2.70
N ILE A 123 -4.53 -8.27 -2.27
CA ILE A 123 -5.79 -7.62 -1.90
C ILE A 123 -5.57 -6.66 -0.72
N ALA A 124 -4.81 -7.04 0.30
CA ALA A 124 -4.49 -6.18 1.43
C ALA A 124 -3.71 -4.93 1.01
N LEU A 125 -2.71 -5.09 0.13
CA LEU A 125 -1.92 -3.98 -0.41
C LEU A 125 -2.77 -3.03 -1.25
N ARG A 126 -3.65 -3.56 -2.11
CA ARG A 126 -4.57 -2.75 -2.93
C ARG A 126 -5.54 -1.95 -2.08
N LYS A 127 -6.08 -2.54 -1.00
CA LYS A 127 -6.95 -1.84 -0.06
C LYS A 127 -6.23 -0.66 0.58
N ASP A 128 -4.95 -0.82 0.92
CA ASP A 128 -4.14 0.27 1.47
C ASP A 128 -3.82 1.36 0.44
N MET A 129 -3.58 0.99 -0.82
CA MET A 129 -3.21 1.90 -1.91
C MET A 129 -4.40 2.65 -2.55
N GLY A 130 -5.55 2.72 -1.87
CA GLY A 130 -6.70 3.52 -2.32
C GLY A 130 -7.82 2.73 -2.99
N HIS A 131 -7.82 1.40 -2.90
CA HIS A 131 -8.92 0.55 -3.38
C HIS A 131 -9.62 -0.22 -2.24
N PRO A 132 -10.24 0.46 -1.25
CA PRO A 132 -10.81 -0.18 -0.06
C PRO A 132 -11.93 -1.19 -0.39
N SER A 133 -12.69 -0.93 -1.46
CA SER A 133 -13.81 -1.77 -1.93
C SER A 133 -13.42 -2.65 -3.13
N THR A 134 -12.16 -3.07 -3.22
CA THR A 134 -11.71 -3.95 -4.31
C THR A 134 -12.55 -5.24 -4.34
N LYS A 135 -13.05 -5.60 -5.53
CA LYS A 135 -13.80 -6.83 -5.80
C LYS A 135 -12.94 -7.92 -6.45
N ILE A 136 -11.63 -7.67 -6.53
CA ILE A 136 -10.67 -8.63 -7.08
C ILE A 136 -10.68 -9.89 -6.22
N ASN A 137 -10.78 -11.03 -6.87
CA ASN A 137 -10.78 -12.35 -6.25
C ASN A 137 -9.55 -13.18 -6.70
N TYR A 138 -9.47 -14.43 -6.21
CA TYR A 138 -8.39 -15.36 -6.55
C TYR A 138 -8.31 -15.67 -8.05
N ASP A 139 -9.45 -15.86 -8.71
CA ASP A 139 -9.52 -16.17 -10.15
C ASP A 139 -8.97 -15.00 -10.98
N ASP A 140 -9.30 -13.76 -10.61
CA ASP A 140 -8.83 -12.58 -11.33
C ASP A 140 -7.30 -12.44 -11.29
N VAL A 141 -6.68 -12.70 -10.14
CA VAL A 141 -5.22 -12.54 -9.96
C VAL A 141 -4.47 -13.75 -10.51
N LEU A 142 -4.88 -14.96 -10.12
CA LEU A 142 -4.18 -16.19 -10.53
C LEU A 142 -4.38 -16.48 -12.02
N GLY A 143 -5.54 -16.13 -12.59
CA GLY A 143 -5.80 -16.25 -14.02
C GLY A 143 -4.89 -15.37 -14.89
N MET A 144 -4.34 -14.28 -14.34
CA MET A 144 -3.33 -13.48 -15.05
C MET A 144 -1.92 -14.10 -14.99
N MET A 145 -1.64 -14.94 -13.99
CA MET A 145 -0.31 -15.50 -13.75
C MET A 145 -0.14 -16.92 -14.30
N ILE A 146 -1.23 -17.69 -14.38
CA ILE A 146 -1.22 -19.10 -14.76
C ILE A 146 -1.85 -19.25 -16.14
N THR A 147 -1.05 -19.64 -17.14
CA THR A 147 -1.50 -19.81 -18.53
C THR A 147 -2.68 -20.78 -18.68
N ASP A 148 -2.63 -21.93 -18.00
CA ASP A 148 -3.69 -22.95 -18.03
C ASP A 148 -4.55 -22.93 -16.76
N TYR A 149 -4.99 -21.73 -16.35
CA TYR A 149 -5.65 -21.51 -15.05
C TYR A 149 -6.80 -22.48 -14.76
N GLU A 150 -7.72 -22.70 -15.69
CA GLU A 150 -8.88 -23.59 -15.48
C GLU A 150 -8.48 -25.05 -15.23
N LYS A 151 -7.37 -25.49 -15.83
CA LYS A 151 -6.83 -26.83 -15.60
C LYS A 151 -6.15 -26.89 -14.23
N SER A 152 -5.27 -25.93 -13.94
CA SER A 152 -4.56 -25.85 -12.66
C SER A 152 -5.51 -25.65 -11.48
N LYS A 153 -6.62 -24.92 -11.66
CA LYS A 153 -7.67 -24.73 -10.66
C LYS A 153 -8.28 -26.07 -10.22
N LYS A 154 -8.57 -26.96 -11.18
CA LYS A 154 -9.09 -28.31 -10.91
C LYS A 154 -8.04 -29.20 -10.24
N GLU A 155 -6.79 -29.12 -10.69
CA GLU A 155 -5.68 -29.94 -10.15
C GLU A 155 -5.27 -29.52 -8.73
N LEU A 156 -5.33 -28.22 -8.42
CA LEU A 156 -4.92 -27.65 -7.14
C LEU A 156 -6.08 -27.54 -6.12
N GLY A 157 -7.33 -27.81 -6.55
CA GLY A 157 -8.51 -27.68 -5.69
C GLY A 157 -8.76 -26.24 -5.23
N LEU A 158 -8.53 -25.27 -6.13
CA LEU A 158 -8.66 -23.83 -5.85
C LEU A 158 -10.11 -23.36 -5.84
#